data_AF-R9AWS3-F1
#
_entry.id   AF-R9AWS3-F1
#
_cell.length_a   1.000
_cell.length_b   1.000
_cell.length_c   1.000
_cell.angle_alpha   90.00
_cell.angle_beta   90.00
_cell.angle_gamma   90.00
#
_symmetry.space_group_name_H-M   'P 1'
#
loop_
_entity.id
_entity.type
_entity.pdbx_description
1 polymer ?
#
loop_
_entity_poly.entity_id
_entity_poly.type
_entity_poly.pdbx_seq_one_letter_code
_entity_poly.pdbx_strand_id
1 'polypeptide(L)'
;MKNNSKVIYLSITAVVIAFIGLFIYSKKSDDVRLNQRAQPYKNSTNAFMANSGATGNAQNLLYKAAPKWAQSMMDINDNSAYSQEDKIQKLVELLKQNETNPEALSAILITLTALNPIEAADEIIPYLKNPNPKVQSAALAVLNNASLLTKQEHELKHSLPHNEAVRRRIANAVNQLKADPNTTNEVKQALISTYTVANPSLKDIRVTNP
;
A
#
# COMPACT_ATOMS: atom_id res chain seq x y z
N MET A 1 -21.56 -6.65 62.18
CA MET A 1 -20.98 -6.15 60.92
C MET A 1 -21.87 -6.61 59.78
N LYS A 2 -22.56 -5.68 59.09
CA LYS A 2 -23.70 -5.95 58.21
C LYS A 2 -23.22 -6.09 56.75
N ASN A 3 -23.73 -7.09 56.03
CA ASN A 3 -23.30 -7.53 54.70
C ASN A 3 -23.25 -6.41 53.64
N ASN A 4 -22.04 -5.98 53.25
CA ASN A 4 -21.81 -5.01 52.16
C ASN A 4 -21.62 -5.66 50.78
N SER A 5 -21.54 -6.99 50.69
CA SER A 5 -21.31 -7.69 49.41
C SER A 5 -22.47 -7.54 48.42
N LYS A 6 -23.72 -7.48 48.91
CA LYS A 6 -24.91 -7.31 48.06
C LYS A 6 -24.99 -5.92 47.43
N VAL A 7 -24.49 -4.88 48.11
CA VAL A 7 -24.47 -3.51 47.59
C VAL A 7 -23.40 -3.35 46.50
N ILE A 8 -22.26 -4.01 46.68
CA ILE A 8 -21.18 -4.02 45.68
C ILE A 8 -21.62 -4.75 44.42
N TYR A 9 -22.27 -5.92 44.53
CA TYR A 9 -22.79 -6.64 43.36
C TYR A 9 -23.85 -5.87 42.58
N LEU A 10 -24.75 -5.15 43.27
CA LEU A 10 -25.74 -4.30 42.61
C LEU A 10 -25.09 -3.13 41.87
N SER A 11 -24.04 -2.52 42.43
CA SER A 11 -23.31 -1.42 41.77
C SER A 11 -22.57 -1.88 40.51
N ILE A 12 -21.93 -3.06 40.54
CA ILE A 12 -21.19 -3.60 39.38
C ILE A 12 -22.17 -4.00 38.26
N THR A 13 -23.31 -4.60 38.61
CA THR A 13 -24.32 -5.02 37.62
C THR A 13 -24.94 -3.81 36.91
N ALA A 14 -25.21 -2.72 37.63
CA ALA A 14 -25.74 -1.49 37.03
C ALA A 14 -24.76 -0.83 36.05
N VAL A 15 -23.46 -0.85 36.36
CA VAL A 15 -22.41 -0.30 35.49
C VAL A 15 -22.28 -1.10 34.19
N VAL A 16 -22.31 -2.43 34.26
CA VAL A 16 -22.22 -3.29 33.06
C VAL A 16 -23.42 -3.09 32.12
N ILE A 17 -24.63 -2.95 32.66
CA ILE A 17 -25.84 -2.67 31.86
C ILE A 17 -25.76 -1.29 31.20
N ALA A 18 -25.24 -0.28 31.90
CA ALA A 18 -25.04 1.05 31.34
C ALA A 18 -24.03 1.06 30.18
N PHE A 19 -22.92 0.32 30.30
CA PHE A 19 -21.93 0.20 29.21
C PHE A 19 -22.46 -0.54 27.98
N ILE A 20 -23.27 -1.59 28.18
CA ILE A 20 -23.91 -2.32 27.06
C ILE A 20 -24.93 -1.42 26.35
N GLY A 21 -25.72 -0.65 27.10
CA GLY A 21 -26.67 0.32 26.54
C GLY A 21 -25.97 1.42 25.72
N LEU A 22 -24.84 1.94 26.20
CA LEU A 22 -24.08 2.99 25.53
C LEU A 22 -23.38 2.48 24.25
N PHE A 23 -22.96 1.22 24.24
CA PHE A 23 -22.39 0.56 23.06
C PHE A 23 -23.43 0.32 21.95
N ILE A 24 -24.66 -0.07 22.32
CA ILE A 24 -25.75 -0.25 21.34
C ILE A 24 -26.27 1.10 20.82
N TYR A 25 -26.33 2.13 21.67
CA TYR A 25 -26.75 3.48 21.26
C TYR A 25 -25.76 4.14 20.31
N SER A 26 -24.45 3.97 20.55
CA SER A 26 -23.40 4.57 19.69
C SER A 26 -23.32 3.94 18.29
N LYS A 27 -23.92 2.77 18.07
CA LYS A 27 -23.95 2.12 16.75
C LYS A 27 -25.13 2.61 15.86
N LYS A 28 -25.97 3.53 16.36
CA LYS A 28 -27.21 3.98 15.68
C LYS A 28 -27.27 5.50 15.44
N SER A 29 -26.13 6.18 15.27
CA SER A 29 -26.12 7.64 15.09
C SER A 29 -25.09 8.16 14.08
N ASP A 30 -24.93 7.49 12.94
CA ASP A 30 -24.13 8.01 11.81
C ASP A 30 -24.96 8.27 10.54
N ASP A 31 -26.19 8.76 10.70
CA ASP A 31 -27.01 9.20 9.57
C ASP A 31 -27.80 10.48 9.89
N VAL A 32 -27.15 11.65 10.01
CA VAL A 32 -27.75 12.96 9.72
C VAL A 32 -26.70 14.00 9.27
N ARG A 33 -26.65 14.20 7.94
CA ARG A 33 -26.56 15.45 7.15
C ARG A 33 -25.67 16.61 7.63
N LEU A 34 -24.75 17.04 6.74
CA LEU A 34 -24.47 18.46 6.53
C LEU A 34 -24.80 18.86 5.08
N ASN A 35 -25.82 19.69 4.95
CA ASN A 35 -26.22 20.37 3.72
C ASN A 35 -25.55 21.76 3.74
N GLN A 36 -24.68 22.10 2.78
CA GLN A 36 -24.44 23.51 2.48
C GLN A 36 -24.05 23.79 1.01
N ARG A 37 -25.01 24.42 0.33
CA ARG A 37 -24.93 25.39 -0.78
C ARG A 37 -24.31 24.98 -2.11
N ALA A 38 -25.20 24.80 -3.08
CA ALA A 38 -24.94 24.95 -4.50
C ALA A 38 -24.66 26.42 -4.89
N GLN A 39 -23.67 26.61 -5.77
CA GLN A 39 -23.68 27.58 -6.87
C GLN A 39 -23.06 26.91 -8.13
N PRO A 40 -23.50 27.28 -9.34
CA PRO A 40 -23.51 26.39 -10.49
C PRO A 40 -22.23 26.49 -11.32
N TYR A 41 -21.75 25.35 -11.82
CA TYR A 41 -20.99 25.33 -13.06
C TYR A 41 -21.65 24.36 -14.03
N LYS A 42 -22.07 24.90 -15.16
CA LYS A 42 -22.64 24.17 -16.30
C LYS A 42 -21.59 23.18 -16.80
N ASN A 43 -22.00 21.95 -17.09
CA ASN A 43 -21.94 21.44 -18.47
C ASN A 43 -22.67 20.09 -18.61
N SER A 44 -23.66 20.14 -19.49
CA SER A 44 -24.17 19.08 -20.36
C SER A 44 -24.30 17.66 -19.83
N THR A 45 -25.55 17.29 -19.59
CA THR A 45 -26.12 15.97 -19.82
C THR A 45 -25.46 15.23 -20.99
N ASN A 46 -24.99 14.01 -20.73
CA ASN A 46 -25.53 12.84 -21.42
C ASN A 46 -25.70 11.74 -20.39
N ALA A 47 -26.96 11.42 -20.12
CA ALA A 47 -27.36 10.23 -19.38
C ALA A 47 -26.89 9.01 -20.15
N PHE A 48 -25.91 8.28 -19.63
CA PHE A 48 -25.70 6.89 -20.02
C PHE A 48 -26.52 6.02 -19.08
N MET A 49 -27.63 5.52 -19.63
CA MET A 49 -28.40 4.42 -19.07
C MET A 49 -27.48 3.27 -18.69
N ALA A 50 -27.74 2.70 -17.52
CA ALA A 50 -27.21 1.41 -17.13
C ALA A 50 -27.58 0.36 -18.19
N ASN A 51 -26.58 -0.15 -18.90
CA ASN A 51 -26.67 -1.43 -19.58
C ASN A 51 -25.49 -2.29 -19.16
N SER A 52 -25.76 -3.18 -18.21
CA SER A 52 -24.87 -4.20 -17.69
C SER A 52 -24.62 -5.25 -18.78
N GLY A 53 -23.69 -4.97 -19.69
CA GLY A 53 -23.34 -5.91 -20.76
C GLY A 53 -22.15 -5.54 -21.67
N ALA A 54 -21.50 -4.39 -21.46
CA ALA A 54 -20.51 -3.84 -22.41
C ALA A 54 -19.07 -3.69 -21.86
N THR A 55 -18.69 -4.43 -20.82
CA THR A 55 -17.34 -4.32 -20.23
C THR A 55 -16.23 -4.84 -21.15
N GLY A 56 -16.50 -5.88 -21.96
CA GLY A 56 -15.48 -6.50 -22.81
C GLY A 56 -15.00 -5.68 -24.02
N ASN A 57 -15.84 -4.80 -24.58
CA ASN A 57 -15.50 -4.02 -25.78
C ASN A 57 -14.72 -2.74 -25.46
N ALA A 58 -15.04 -2.06 -24.35
CA ALA A 58 -14.32 -0.85 -23.95
C ALA A 58 -12.89 -1.14 -23.49
N GLN A 59 -12.68 -2.24 -22.76
CA GLN A 59 -11.35 -2.69 -22.33
C GLN A 59 -10.46 -3.08 -23.51
N ASN A 60 -11.00 -3.75 -24.52
CA ASN A 60 -10.27 -4.11 -25.74
C ASN A 60 -9.83 -2.89 -26.57
N LEU A 61 -10.67 -1.85 -26.63
CA LEU A 61 -10.33 -0.61 -27.35
C LEU A 61 -9.25 0.20 -26.60
N LEU A 62 -9.34 0.27 -25.27
CA LEU A 62 -8.31 0.89 -24.41
C LEU A 62 -6.98 0.15 -24.47
N TYR A 63 -7.01 -1.18 -24.49
CA TYR A 63 -5.81 -2.02 -24.59
C TYR A 63 -5.05 -1.76 -25.91
N LYS A 64 -5.75 -1.75 -27.05
CA LYS A 64 -5.11 -1.52 -28.37
C LYS A 64 -4.54 -0.11 -28.55
N ALA A 65 -5.07 0.87 -27.83
CA ALA A 65 -4.58 2.24 -27.84
C ALA A 65 -3.43 2.49 -26.86
N ALA A 66 -3.20 1.58 -25.91
CA ALA A 66 -2.16 1.72 -24.90
C ALA A 66 -0.76 1.58 -25.51
N PRO A 67 0.28 2.25 -24.97
CA PRO A 67 1.65 2.03 -25.40
C PRO A 67 2.09 0.58 -25.15
N LYS A 68 3.07 0.10 -25.92
CA LYS A 68 3.53 -1.31 -25.86
C LYS A 68 3.87 -1.79 -24.46
N TRP A 69 4.57 -0.97 -23.67
CA TRP A 69 4.93 -1.32 -22.28
C TRP A 69 3.70 -1.53 -21.39
N ALA A 70 2.63 -0.77 -21.60
CA ALA A 70 1.40 -0.89 -20.83
C ALA A 70 0.63 -2.16 -21.22
N GLN A 71 0.59 -2.49 -22.51
CA GLN A 71 0.05 -3.76 -23.00
C GLN A 71 0.81 -4.94 -22.37
N SER A 72 2.15 -4.94 -22.46
CA SER A 72 2.97 -6.00 -21.86
C SER A 72 2.79 -6.12 -20.35
N MET A 73 2.70 -5.00 -19.63
CA MET A 73 2.41 -5.04 -18.19
C MET A 73 1.05 -5.68 -17.89
N MET A 74 0.00 -5.26 -18.60
CA MET A 74 -1.35 -5.82 -18.43
C MET A 74 -1.35 -7.32 -18.76
N ASP A 75 -0.70 -7.72 -19.86
CA ASP A 75 -0.57 -9.12 -20.25
C ASP A 75 0.13 -9.95 -19.17
N ILE A 76 1.22 -9.44 -18.59
CA ILE A 76 1.92 -10.14 -17.50
C ILE A 76 1.04 -10.24 -16.25
N ASN A 77 0.39 -9.14 -15.87
CA ASN A 77 -0.40 -9.06 -14.65
C ASN A 77 -1.65 -9.96 -14.70
N ASP A 78 -2.36 -9.94 -15.83
CA ASP A 78 -3.66 -10.60 -15.98
C ASP A 78 -3.53 -12.06 -16.42
N ASN A 79 -2.34 -12.49 -16.86
CA ASN A 79 -2.12 -13.87 -17.25
C ASN A 79 -2.14 -14.80 -16.03
N SER A 80 -3.15 -15.67 -15.97
CA SER A 80 -3.34 -16.65 -14.91
C SER A 80 -2.41 -17.86 -15.00
N ALA A 81 -1.73 -18.06 -16.14
CA ALA A 81 -0.77 -19.15 -16.32
C ALA A 81 0.61 -18.84 -15.69
N TYR A 82 0.90 -17.58 -15.39
CA TYR A 82 2.15 -17.20 -14.73
C TYR A 82 2.05 -17.34 -13.21
N SER A 83 3.07 -17.97 -12.63
CA SER A 83 3.30 -17.93 -11.19
C SER A 83 3.58 -16.50 -10.71
N GLN A 84 3.53 -16.26 -9.41
CA GLN A 84 3.85 -14.95 -8.84
C GLN A 84 5.31 -14.57 -9.13
N GLU A 85 6.22 -15.52 -8.97
CA GLU A 85 7.65 -15.38 -9.25
C GLU A 85 7.90 -15.07 -10.73
N ASP A 86 7.21 -15.75 -11.65
CA ASP A 86 7.30 -15.47 -13.09
C ASP A 86 6.82 -14.06 -13.43
N LYS A 87 5.72 -13.60 -12.80
CA LYS A 87 5.21 -12.23 -13.00
C LYS A 87 6.22 -11.21 -12.52
N ILE A 88 6.82 -11.42 -11.35
CA ILE A 88 7.85 -10.52 -10.80
C ILE A 88 9.03 -10.43 -11.75
N GLN A 89 9.57 -11.58 -12.19
CA GLN A 89 10.72 -11.63 -13.08
C GLN A 89 10.46 -10.89 -14.40
N LYS A 90 9.29 -11.12 -15.01
CA LYS A 90 8.88 -10.45 -16.26
C LYS A 90 8.65 -8.95 -16.10
N LEU A 91 8.06 -8.51 -14.98
CA LEU A 91 7.88 -7.08 -14.70
C LEU A 91 9.24 -6.40 -14.46
N VAL A 92 10.20 -7.07 -13.83
CA VAL A 92 11.57 -6.57 -13.66
C VAL A 92 12.30 -6.46 -15.00
N GLU A 93 12.13 -7.42 -15.90
CA GLU A 93 12.64 -7.30 -17.27
C GLU A 93 12.01 -6.12 -18.00
N LEU A 94 10.69 -5.92 -17.82
CA LEU A 94 9.98 -4.79 -18.42
C LEU A 94 10.45 -3.44 -17.86
N LEU A 95 10.82 -3.35 -16.58
CA LEU A 95 11.48 -2.16 -16.02
C LEU A 95 12.77 -1.83 -16.76
N LYS A 96 13.65 -2.83 -16.93
CA LYS A 96 14.94 -2.68 -17.62
C LYS A 96 14.78 -2.23 -19.07
N GLN A 97 13.74 -2.73 -19.75
CA GLN A 97 13.40 -2.32 -21.12
C GLN A 97 12.90 -0.86 -21.23
N ASN A 98 12.49 -0.25 -20.11
CA ASN A 98 11.86 1.07 -20.07
C ASN A 98 12.58 2.04 -19.12
N GLU A 99 13.88 1.86 -18.85
CA GLU A 99 14.68 2.66 -17.90
C GLU A 99 14.62 4.18 -18.11
N THR A 100 14.34 4.63 -19.33
CA THR A 100 14.28 6.04 -19.70
C THR A 100 12.86 6.61 -19.70
N ASN A 101 11.83 5.80 -19.41
CA ASN A 101 10.43 6.21 -19.42
C ASN A 101 9.85 6.24 -17.99
N PRO A 102 9.79 7.42 -17.34
CA PRO A 102 9.33 7.52 -15.96
C PRO A 102 7.88 7.09 -15.74
N GLU A 103 7.01 7.22 -16.75
CA GLU A 103 5.62 6.79 -16.66
C GLU A 103 5.54 5.26 -16.63
N ALA A 104 6.23 4.59 -17.54
CA ALA A 104 6.34 3.13 -17.57
C ALA A 104 6.95 2.61 -16.27
N LEU A 105 8.09 3.16 -15.84
CA LEU A 105 8.76 2.76 -14.60
C LEU A 105 7.82 2.86 -13.40
N SER A 106 7.16 4.00 -13.22
CA SER A 106 6.26 4.22 -12.09
C SER A 106 5.11 3.22 -12.09
N ALA A 107 4.49 2.99 -13.26
CA ALA A 107 3.35 2.09 -13.36
C ALA A 107 3.75 0.61 -13.17
N ILE A 108 4.89 0.19 -13.71
CA ILE A 108 5.41 -1.18 -13.52
C ILE A 108 5.79 -1.42 -12.06
N LEU A 109 6.44 -0.45 -11.40
CA LEU A 109 6.71 -0.51 -9.97
C LEU A 109 5.40 -0.60 -9.16
N ILE A 110 4.39 0.20 -9.47
CA ILE A 110 3.09 0.08 -8.79
C ILE A 110 2.50 -1.33 -8.94
N THR A 111 2.56 -1.94 -10.12
CA THR A 111 2.10 -3.33 -10.33
C THR A 111 2.91 -4.32 -9.49
N LEU A 112 4.23 -4.17 -9.41
CA LEU A 112 5.10 -4.99 -8.57
C LEU A 112 4.74 -4.90 -7.07
N THR A 113 4.17 -3.79 -6.61
CA THR A 113 3.80 -3.59 -5.19
C THR A 113 2.83 -4.67 -4.70
N ALA A 114 1.90 -5.11 -5.56
CA ALA A 114 0.92 -6.14 -5.21
C ALA A 114 1.51 -7.56 -5.06
N LEU A 115 2.75 -7.76 -5.47
CA LEU A 115 3.40 -9.08 -5.54
C LEU A 115 4.43 -9.31 -4.42
N ASN A 116 4.62 -8.38 -3.49
CA ASN A 116 5.59 -8.48 -2.39
C ASN A 116 6.98 -9.01 -2.82
N PRO A 117 7.66 -8.34 -3.77
CA PRO A 117 8.73 -8.96 -4.58
C PRO A 117 10.10 -8.92 -3.88
N ILE A 118 10.24 -9.66 -2.78
CA ILE A 118 11.48 -9.70 -2.00
C ILE A 118 12.67 -10.23 -2.81
N GLU A 119 12.43 -11.15 -3.74
CA GLU A 119 13.43 -11.74 -4.63
C GLU A 119 13.99 -10.75 -5.66
N ALA A 120 13.27 -9.68 -5.96
CA ALA A 120 13.66 -8.65 -6.93
C ALA A 120 14.15 -7.35 -6.27
N ALA A 121 14.33 -7.35 -4.95
CA ALA A 121 14.65 -6.14 -4.20
C ALA A 121 15.94 -5.47 -4.69
N ASP A 122 16.97 -6.25 -5.04
CA ASP A 122 18.26 -5.71 -5.48
C ASP A 122 18.16 -5.03 -6.86
N GLU A 123 17.26 -5.48 -7.73
CA GLU A 123 16.93 -4.84 -9.00
C GLU A 123 16.05 -3.59 -8.85
N ILE A 124 15.26 -3.51 -7.77
CA ILE A 124 14.35 -2.39 -7.50
C ILE A 124 15.05 -1.25 -6.75
N ILE A 125 16.00 -1.55 -5.86
CA ILE A 125 16.75 -0.56 -5.06
C ILE A 125 17.33 0.60 -5.89
N PRO A 126 17.92 0.40 -7.08
CA PRO A 126 18.45 1.49 -7.90
C PRO A 126 17.42 2.58 -8.24
N TYR A 127 16.13 2.24 -8.35
CA TYR A 127 15.07 3.19 -8.68
C TYR A 127 14.79 4.20 -7.56
N LEU A 128 15.25 3.96 -6.32
CA LEU A 128 15.24 4.97 -5.25
C LEU A 128 16.11 6.19 -5.58
N LYS A 129 17.07 6.06 -6.51
CA LYS A 129 17.94 7.16 -6.97
C LYS A 129 17.50 7.74 -8.30
N ASN A 130 16.33 7.35 -8.82
CA ASN A 130 15.81 7.89 -10.07
C ASN A 130 15.56 9.40 -9.91
N PRO A 131 15.90 10.25 -10.91
CA PRO A 131 15.67 11.69 -10.81
C PRO A 131 14.19 12.08 -10.78
N ASN A 132 13.28 11.18 -11.16
CA ASN A 132 11.85 11.44 -11.13
C ASN A 132 11.24 11.06 -9.75
N PRO A 133 10.66 12.02 -9.00
CA PRO A 133 10.06 11.77 -7.68
C PRO A 133 8.95 10.72 -7.66
N LYS A 134 8.19 10.59 -8.76
CA LYS A 134 7.12 9.60 -8.89
C LYS A 134 7.70 8.19 -8.96
N VAL A 135 8.81 8.01 -9.67
CA VAL A 135 9.54 6.73 -9.75
C VAL A 135 10.15 6.38 -8.40
N GLN A 136 10.77 7.35 -7.70
CA GLN A 136 11.29 7.14 -6.35
C GLN A 136 10.19 6.71 -5.37
N SER A 137 9.05 7.39 -5.41
CA SER A 137 7.90 7.07 -4.53
C SER A 137 7.29 5.70 -4.84
N ALA A 138 7.19 5.33 -6.12
CA ALA A 138 6.75 3.99 -6.52
C ALA A 138 7.75 2.91 -6.07
N ALA A 139 9.05 3.15 -6.21
CA ALA A 139 10.07 2.22 -5.74
C ALA A 139 10.01 2.05 -4.20
N LEU A 140 9.76 3.12 -3.46
CA LEU A 140 9.52 3.04 -2.01
C LEU A 140 8.33 2.16 -1.66
N ALA A 141 7.21 2.30 -2.36
CA ALA A 141 6.02 1.48 -2.13
C ALA A 141 6.30 -0.01 -2.36
N VAL A 142 6.98 -0.35 -3.46
CA VAL A 142 7.36 -1.75 -3.74
C VAL A 142 8.28 -2.31 -2.67
N LEU A 143 9.32 -1.56 -2.30
CA LEU A 143 10.32 -2.01 -1.34
C LEU A 143 9.76 -2.12 0.09
N ASN A 144 8.77 -1.29 0.43
CA ASN A 144 8.03 -1.46 1.67
C ASN A 144 7.31 -2.81 1.71
N ASN A 145 6.63 -3.19 0.63
CA ASN A 145 5.94 -4.48 0.53
C ASN A 145 6.91 -5.66 0.44
N ALA A 146 8.02 -5.51 -0.28
CA ALA A 146 9.11 -6.49 -0.31
C ALA A 146 9.76 -6.68 1.08
N SER A 147 9.57 -5.74 2.01
CA SER A 147 10.07 -5.85 3.38
C SER A 147 9.14 -6.63 4.32
N LEU A 148 7.97 -7.07 3.84
CA LEU A 148 7.06 -7.92 4.61
C LEU A 148 7.58 -9.37 4.66
N LEU A 149 6.98 -10.18 5.53
CA LEU A 149 7.25 -11.62 5.55
C LEU A 149 6.63 -12.28 4.31
N THR A 150 7.36 -13.23 3.73
CA THR A 150 6.81 -14.05 2.65
C THR A 150 5.75 -15.02 3.19
N LYS A 151 4.96 -15.61 2.29
CA LYS A 151 4.02 -16.69 2.65
C LYS A 151 4.72 -17.82 3.40
N GLN A 152 5.90 -18.22 2.91
CA GLN A 152 6.72 -19.25 3.55
C GLN A 152 7.16 -18.84 4.97
N GLU A 153 7.62 -17.61 5.17
CA GLU A 153 8.01 -17.10 6.50
C GLU A 153 6.81 -17.04 7.48
N HIS A 154 5.62 -16.70 6.97
CA HIS A 154 4.38 -16.75 7.75
C HIS A 154 4.03 -18.18 8.18
N GLU A 155 4.12 -19.15 7.27
CA GLU A 155 3.87 -20.57 7.57
C GLU A 155 4.88 -21.12 8.59
N LEU A 156 6.14 -20.72 8.45
CA LEU A 156 7.24 -21.09 9.35
C LEU A 156 7.21 -20.35 10.69
N LYS A 157 6.42 -19.28 10.82
CA LYS A 157 6.33 -18.39 11.99
C LYS A 157 7.67 -17.77 12.41
N HIS A 158 8.63 -17.68 11.49
CA HIS A 158 9.90 -17.00 11.70
C HIS A 158 10.47 -16.48 10.38
N SER A 159 11.35 -15.50 10.48
CA SER A 159 12.07 -14.94 9.33
C SER A 159 13.14 -15.91 8.82
N LEU A 160 13.25 -16.02 7.50
CA LEU A 160 14.33 -16.76 6.86
C LEU A 160 15.60 -15.88 6.81
N PRO A 161 16.80 -16.41 7.13
CA PRO A 161 18.02 -15.60 7.21
C PRO A 161 18.38 -14.84 5.93
N HIS A 162 18.09 -15.42 4.76
CA HIS A 162 18.37 -14.79 3.47
C HIS A 162 17.42 -13.61 3.19
N ASN A 163 16.13 -13.77 3.45
CA ASN A 163 15.14 -12.69 3.35
C ASN A 163 15.43 -11.57 4.35
N GLU A 164 15.87 -11.91 5.55
CA GLU A 164 16.27 -10.93 6.53
C GLU A 164 17.50 -10.12 6.07
N ALA A 165 18.44 -10.75 5.36
CA ALA A 165 19.55 -10.04 4.74
C ALA A 165 19.09 -9.09 3.62
N VAL A 166 18.06 -9.46 2.85
CA VAL A 166 17.44 -8.59 1.85
C VAL A 166 16.77 -7.40 2.52
N ARG A 167 15.93 -7.63 3.53
CA ARG A 167 15.25 -6.57 4.30
C ARG A 167 16.22 -5.54 4.87
N ARG A 168 17.38 -5.98 5.37
CA ARG A 168 18.45 -5.06 5.80
C ARG A 168 19.00 -4.20 4.66
N ARG A 169 19.18 -4.75 3.45
CA ARG A 169 19.63 -3.98 2.28
C ARG A 169 18.60 -2.94 1.87
N ILE A 170 17.32 -3.33 1.82
CA ILE A 170 16.21 -2.40 1.60
C ILE A 170 16.25 -1.28 2.63
N ALA A 171 16.36 -1.63 3.91
CA ALA A 171 16.36 -0.64 4.99
C ALA A 171 17.53 0.34 4.91
N ASN A 172 18.73 -0.16 4.57
CA ASN A 172 19.87 0.70 4.35
C ASN A 172 19.66 1.66 3.17
N ALA A 173 19.13 1.17 2.05
CA ALA A 173 18.87 2.00 0.88
C ALA A 173 17.81 3.09 1.15
N VAL A 174 16.73 2.74 1.86
CA VAL A 174 15.69 3.72 2.23
C VAL A 174 16.20 4.75 3.23
N ASN A 175 17.02 4.34 4.21
CA ASN A 175 17.67 5.27 5.14
C ASN A 175 18.65 6.23 4.44
N GLN A 176 19.34 5.77 3.39
CA GLN A 176 20.17 6.65 2.56
C GLN A 176 19.32 7.71 1.85
N LEU A 177 18.18 7.32 1.26
CA LEU A 177 17.26 8.27 0.61
C LEU A 177 16.67 9.27 1.63
N LYS A 178 16.33 8.82 2.84
CA LYS A 178 15.85 9.69 3.94
C LYS A 178 16.90 10.73 4.35
N ALA A 179 18.17 10.37 4.31
CA ALA A 179 19.28 11.24 4.69
C ALA A 179 19.76 12.17 3.56
N ASP A 180 19.35 11.93 2.31
CA ASP A 180 19.75 12.75 1.17
C ASP A 180 19.07 14.14 1.23
N PRO A 181 19.86 15.24 1.30
CA PRO A 181 19.31 16.59 1.35
C PRO A 181 18.52 16.97 0.09
N ASN A 182 18.77 16.31 -1.04
CA ASN A 182 18.11 16.57 -2.32
C ASN A 182 16.77 15.84 -2.47
N THR A 183 16.40 14.98 -1.52
CA THR A 183 15.12 14.29 -1.54
C THR A 183 13.98 15.30 -1.50
N THR A 184 13.09 15.20 -2.49
CA THR A 184 11.96 16.13 -2.65
C THR A 184 10.95 16.00 -1.51
N ASN A 185 10.12 17.03 -1.30
CA ASN A 185 9.09 16.98 -0.27
C ASN A 185 8.06 15.87 -0.52
N GLU A 186 7.73 15.59 -1.78
CA GLU A 186 6.85 14.48 -2.17
C GLU A 186 7.40 13.13 -1.68
N VAL A 187 8.68 12.86 -1.97
CA VAL A 187 9.34 11.61 -1.58
C VAL A 187 9.51 11.53 -0.07
N LYS A 188 9.78 12.66 0.61
CA LYS A 188 9.79 12.73 2.09
C LYS A 188 8.42 12.35 2.68
N GLN A 189 7.32 12.81 2.08
CA GLN A 189 5.98 12.41 2.54
C GLN A 189 5.73 10.93 2.29
N ALA A 190 6.14 10.38 1.14
CA ALA A 190 6.05 8.95 0.86
C ALA A 190 6.84 8.12 1.88
N LEU A 191 8.05 8.56 2.27
CA LEU A 191 8.86 7.92 3.31
C LEU A 191 8.16 7.90 4.67
N ILE A 192 7.53 9.02 5.05
CA ILE A 192 6.80 9.14 6.31
C ILE A 192 5.54 8.25 6.32
N SER A 193 4.82 8.18 5.21
CA SER A 193 3.57 7.43 5.12
C SER A 193 3.76 5.93 5.03
N THR A 194 4.81 5.46 4.35
CA THR A 194 4.99 4.03 4.05
C THR A 194 6.03 3.37 4.94
N TYR A 195 7.18 4.00 5.13
CA TYR A 195 8.37 3.30 5.61
C TYR A 195 8.66 3.50 7.11
N THR A 196 8.46 4.70 7.66
CA THR A 196 8.70 4.95 9.09
C THR A 196 7.79 4.16 10.03
N VAL A 197 6.65 3.68 9.52
CA VAL A 197 5.70 2.85 10.28
C VAL A 197 6.13 1.38 10.27
N ALA A 198 6.74 0.89 9.18
CA ALA A 198 7.06 -0.52 8.98
C ALA A 198 8.48 -0.90 9.42
N ASN A 199 9.44 0.04 9.41
CA ASN A 199 10.84 -0.23 9.72
C ASN A 199 11.50 0.99 10.42
N PRO A 200 11.43 1.09 11.75
CA PRO A 200 12.14 2.14 12.46
C PRO A 200 13.65 2.00 12.21
N SER A 201 14.34 3.11 11.94
CA SER A 201 15.79 3.06 11.81
C SER A 201 16.44 2.61 13.13
N LEU A 202 17.68 2.11 13.09
CA LEU A 202 18.45 1.82 14.31
C LEU A 202 18.55 3.02 15.27
N LYS A 203 18.46 4.25 14.76
CA LYS A 203 18.39 5.46 15.58
C LYS A 203 17.01 5.63 16.23
N ASP A 204 15.93 5.34 15.51
CA ASP A 204 14.55 5.44 16.03
C ASP A 204 14.32 4.41 17.16
N ILE A 205 14.88 3.21 17.05
CA ILE A 205 14.83 2.14 18.07
C ILE A 205 15.55 2.56 19.38
N ARG A 206 16.61 3.36 19.28
CA ARG A 206 17.38 3.83 20.46
C ARG A 206 16.68 4.95 21.24
N VAL A 207 15.72 5.65 20.64
CA VAL A 207 14.99 6.76 21.31
C VAL A 207 13.76 6.23 22.07
N THR A 208 13.25 5.04 21.72
CA THR A 208 12.04 4.46 22.30
C THR A 208 12.27 3.50 23.47
N ASN A 209 13.52 3.18 23.82
CA ASN A 209 13.86 2.41 25.03
C ASN A 209 14.48 3.36 26.08
N PRO A 210 13.69 3.88 27.04
CA PRO A 210 14.22 4.56 28.22
C PRO A 210 14.97 3.61 29.16
#